data_AF-A0A645H716-F1
#
_entry.id   AF-A0A645H716-F1
#
_cell.length_a   1.000
_cell.length_b   1.000
_cell.length_c   1.000
_cell.angle_alpha   90.00
_cell.angle_beta   90.00
_cell.angle_gamma   90.00
#
_symmetry.space_group_name_H-M   'P 1'
#
loop_
_entity.id
_entity.type
_entity.pdbx_description
1 polymer ?
#
loop_
_entity_poly.entity_id
_entity_poly.type
_entity_poly.pdbx_seq_one_letter_code
_entity_poly.pdbx_strand_id
1 'polypeptide(L)'
;MKGIIPIIAHPERNEEILSEPVILSSMVQRGILAQINSGSITGLYGRKCRNMAMNLIKSGMAHFVASDSHSCGRRSPDLSRAADIVKKKFGSDIMKQLFYENGMAVLENRIFGR
;
A
#
# COMPACT_ATOMS: atom_id res chain seq x y z
N MET A 1 -9.89 8.86 -19.79
CA MET A 1 -10.22 8.72 -18.35
C MET A 1 -11.08 9.92 -17.94
N LYS A 2 -12.18 9.71 -17.21
CA LYS A 2 -13.17 10.75 -16.84
C LYS A 2 -12.67 11.72 -15.72
N GLY A 3 -11.38 12.07 -15.68
CA GLY A 3 -10.80 12.89 -14.61
C GLY A 3 -10.68 12.19 -13.24
N ILE A 4 -10.77 10.86 -13.19
CA ILE A 4 -10.63 10.05 -11.97
C ILE A 4 -9.27 9.37 -11.96
N ILE A 5 -8.62 9.33 -10.80
CA ILE A 5 -7.40 8.57 -10.54
C ILE A 5 -7.77 7.31 -9.73
N PRO A 6 -7.63 6.10 -10.30
CA PRO A 6 -7.95 4.87 -9.57
C PRO A 6 -6.87 4.52 -8.55
N ILE A 7 -7.30 3.91 -7.44
CA ILE A 7 -6.43 3.31 -6.43
C ILE A 7 -6.67 1.79 -6.46
N ILE A 8 -5.65 1.02 -6.83
CA ILE A 8 -5.71 -0.44 -6.80
C ILE A 8 -5.59 -0.91 -5.35
N ALA A 9 -6.63 -1.59 -4.87
CA ALA A 9 -6.65 -2.17 -3.54
C ALA A 9 -5.76 -3.42 -3.48
N HIS A 10 -4.92 -3.45 -2.44
CA HIS A 10 -4.09 -4.58 -2.03
C HIS A 10 -3.51 -5.44 -3.18
N PRO A 11 -2.76 -4.83 -4.14
CA PRO A 11 -2.24 -5.56 -5.29
C PRO A 11 -1.23 -6.65 -4.90
N GLU A 12 -0.63 -6.56 -3.71
CA GLU A 12 0.29 -7.56 -3.18
C GLU A 12 -0.37 -8.91 -2.85
N ARG A 13 -1.71 -8.97 -2.88
CA ARG A 13 -2.50 -10.19 -2.68
C ARG A 13 -3.05 -10.77 -3.99
N ASN A 14 -2.92 -10.05 -5.09
CA ASN A 14 -3.39 -10.52 -6.39
C ASN A 14 -2.37 -11.51 -6.99
N GLU A 15 -2.82 -12.70 -7.38
CA GLU A 15 -1.94 -13.78 -7.86
C GLU A 15 -1.22 -13.43 -9.17
N GLU A 16 -1.89 -12.71 -10.06
CA GLU A 16 -1.33 -12.28 -11.34
C GLU A 16 -0.22 -11.24 -11.13
N ILE A 17 -0.44 -10.25 -10.26
CA ILE A 17 0.59 -9.26 -9.89
C ILE A 17 1.75 -9.92 -9.13
N LEU A 18 1.46 -10.93 -8.29
CA LEU A 18 2.50 -11.71 -7.61
C LEU A 18 3.38 -12.49 -8.60
N SER A 19 2.79 -12.98 -9.69
CA SER A 19 3.49 -13.69 -10.77
C SER A 19 4.23 -12.74 -11.70
N GLU A 20 3.59 -11.63 -12.11
CA GLU A 20 4.08 -10.63 -13.04
C GLU A 20 3.95 -9.21 -12.47
N PRO A 21 4.91 -8.77 -11.63
CA PRO A 21 4.85 -7.46 -10.98
C PRO A 21 4.90 -6.28 -11.96
N VAL A 22 5.34 -6.52 -13.19
CA VAL A 22 5.36 -5.53 -14.28
C VAL A 22 3.97 -5.00 -14.62
N ILE A 23 2.92 -5.79 -14.39
CA ILE A 23 1.53 -5.37 -14.58
C ILE A 23 1.24 -4.13 -13.73
N LEU A 24 1.53 -4.21 -12.42
CA LEU A 24 1.34 -3.08 -11.52
C LEU A 24 2.26 -1.91 -11.87
N SER A 25 3.52 -2.17 -12.23
CA SER A 25 4.45 -1.12 -12.64
C SER A 25 3.90 -0.32 -13.83
N SER A 26 3.35 -0.98 -14.84
CA SER A 26 2.75 -0.31 -16.01
C SER A 26 1.54 0.55 -15.63
N MET A 27 0.75 0.12 -14.64
CA MET A 27 -0.38 0.89 -14.13
C MET A 27 0.11 2.14 -13.39
N VAL A 28 1.09 1.98 -12.49
CA VAL A 28 1.66 3.08 -11.70
C VAL A 28 2.30 4.14 -12.60
N GLN A 29 3.03 3.73 -13.64
CA GLN A 29 3.61 4.65 -14.62
C GLN A 29 2.55 5.48 -15.38
N ARG A 30 1.31 4.99 -15.46
CA ARG A 30 0.17 5.70 -16.07
C ARG A 30 -0.59 6.57 -15.07
N GLY A 31 -0.07 6.74 -13.85
CA GLY A 31 -0.67 7.55 -12.79
C GLY A 31 -1.72 6.81 -11.96
N ILE A 32 -1.81 5.48 -12.04
CA ILE A 32 -2.69 4.68 -11.18
C ILE A 32 -1.99 4.47 -9.83
N LEU A 33 -2.72 4.62 -8.74
CA LEU A 33 -2.17 4.49 -7.40
C LEU A 33 -2.39 3.08 -6.84
N ALA A 34 -1.68 2.74 -5.76
CA ALA A 34 -1.75 1.43 -5.13
C ALA A 34 -1.76 1.53 -3.60
N GLN A 35 -2.67 0.79 -2.97
CA GLN A 35 -2.81 0.71 -1.52
C GLN A 35 -2.43 -0.69 -1.01
N ILE A 36 -1.47 -0.77 -0.10
CA ILE A 36 -0.99 -2.02 0.50
C ILE A 36 -1.74 -2.33 1.79
N ASN A 37 -2.06 -3.59 2.04
CA ASN A 37 -2.72 -4.01 3.27
C ASN A 37 -1.72 -4.12 4.45
N SER A 38 -2.07 -3.57 5.61
CA SER A 38 -1.24 -3.67 6.83
C SER A 38 -1.01 -5.12 7.26
N GLY A 39 -1.99 -6.00 7.02
CA GLY A 39 -1.88 -7.44 7.21
C GLY A 39 -0.80 -8.07 6.35
N SER A 40 -0.59 -7.60 5.12
CA SER A 40 0.48 -8.09 4.25
C SER A 40 1.86 -7.75 4.81
N ILE A 41 2.02 -6.52 5.33
CA ILE A 41 3.26 -6.05 5.95
C ILE A 41 3.58 -6.85 7.23
N THR A 42 2.58 -7.09 8.06
CA THR A 42 2.73 -7.85 9.32
C THR A 42 2.85 -9.36 9.10
N GLY A 43 2.49 -9.86 7.93
CA GLY A 43 2.61 -11.27 7.54
C GLY A 43 1.33 -12.11 7.67
N LEU A 44 0.19 -11.47 7.94
CA LEU A 44 -1.12 -12.12 8.10
C LEU A 44 -1.54 -12.97 6.89
N TYR A 45 -1.18 -12.54 5.68
CA TYR A 45 -1.51 -13.19 4.42
C TYR A 45 -0.35 -14.03 3.85
N GLY A 46 0.63 -14.38 4.70
CA GLY A 46 1.74 -15.25 4.33
C GLY A 46 2.94 -14.53 3.70
N ARG A 47 4.01 -15.31 3.49
CA ARG A 47 5.33 -14.80 3.12
C ARG A 47 5.38 -14.14 1.74
N LYS A 48 4.63 -14.68 0.76
CA LYS A 48 4.57 -14.12 -0.60
C LYS A 48 4.02 -12.69 -0.60
N CYS A 49 2.83 -12.50 -0.01
CA CYS A 49 2.19 -11.19 0.14
C CYS A 49 3.08 -10.21 0.91
N ARG A 50 3.72 -10.68 1.99
CA ARG A 50 4.66 -9.85 2.77
C ARG A 50 5.86 -9.39 1.95
N ASN A 51 6.49 -10.30 1.21
CA ASN A 51 7.63 -9.96 0.37
C ASN A 51 7.23 -8.97 -0.73
N MET A 52 6.08 -9.19 -1.37
CA MET A 52 5.55 -8.27 -2.38
C MET A 52 5.25 -6.89 -1.78
N ALA A 53 4.53 -6.80 -0.66
CA ALA A 53 4.28 -5.55 0.06
C ALA A 53 5.58 -4.76 0.31
N MET A 54 6.61 -5.45 0.81
CA MET A 54 7.91 -4.84 1.08
C MET A 54 8.63 -4.38 -0.18
N ASN A 55 8.51 -5.11 -1.28
CA ASN A 55 9.11 -4.74 -2.56
C ASN A 55 8.42 -3.51 -3.15
N LEU A 56 7.08 -3.46 -3.12
CA LEU A 56 6.30 -2.33 -3.61
C LEU A 56 6.60 -1.04 -2.82
N ILE A 57 6.76 -1.15 -1.50
CA ILE A 57 7.20 -0.01 -0.67
C ILE A 57 8.63 0.40 -1.04
N LYS A 58 9.56 -0.55 -1.14
CA LYS A 58 10.96 -0.28 -1.47
C LYS A 58 11.12 0.38 -2.84
N SER A 59 10.30 0.01 -3.81
CA SER A 59 10.36 0.53 -5.18
C SER A 59 9.54 1.81 -5.40
N GLY A 60 8.94 2.38 -4.35
CA GLY A 60 8.07 3.55 -4.47
C GLY A 60 6.76 3.30 -5.23
N MET A 61 6.35 2.05 -5.42
CA MET A 61 5.10 1.70 -6.10
C MET A 61 3.90 1.62 -5.14
N ALA A 62 4.13 1.56 -3.83
CA ALA A 62 3.10 1.70 -2.82
C ALA A 62 2.83 3.18 -2.53
N HIS A 63 1.56 3.58 -2.54
CA HIS A 63 1.15 4.95 -2.28
C HIS A 63 0.43 5.09 -0.93
N PHE A 64 -0.19 4.01 -0.45
CA PHE A 64 -0.89 4.00 0.83
C PHE A 64 -0.67 2.68 1.56
N VAL A 65 -0.85 2.73 2.88
CA VAL A 65 -1.12 1.55 3.70
C VAL A 65 -2.45 1.72 4.40
N ALA A 66 -3.32 0.71 4.31
CA ALA A 66 -4.61 0.69 4.99
C ALA A 66 -4.89 -0.70 5.59
N SER A 67 -5.83 -0.76 6.53
CA SER A 67 -6.08 -1.97 7.34
C SER A 67 -6.90 -3.02 6.59
N ASP A 68 -7.84 -2.59 5.74
CA ASP A 68 -8.85 -3.46 5.13
C ASP A 68 -9.54 -4.33 6.21
N SER A 69 -9.86 -3.66 7.33
CA SER A 69 -10.41 -4.28 8.54
C SER A 69 -11.85 -4.72 8.37
N HIS A 70 -12.20 -5.87 8.95
CA HIS A 70 -13.53 -6.48 8.86
C HIS A 70 -14.02 -7.03 10.22
N SER A 71 -13.24 -6.87 11.29
CA SER A 71 -13.56 -7.42 12.62
C SER A 71 -12.74 -6.71 13.72
N CYS A 72 -13.04 -6.94 14.99
CA CYS A 72 -12.18 -6.53 16.11
C CYS A 72 -11.04 -7.53 16.42
N GLY A 73 -11.00 -8.68 15.73
CA GLY A 73 -10.03 -9.75 15.97
C GLY A 73 -8.92 -9.79 14.91
N ARG A 74 -8.85 -10.90 14.16
CA ARG A 74 -7.76 -11.16 13.19
C ARG A 74 -7.61 -10.11 12.09
N ARG A 75 -8.71 -9.48 11.65
CA ARG A 75 -8.71 -8.36 10.67
C ARG A 75 -9.13 -7.07 11.36
N SER A 76 -8.41 -6.70 12.42
CA SER A 76 -8.60 -5.46 13.18
C SER A 76 -8.15 -4.22 12.38
N PRO A 77 -8.63 -3.02 12.73
CA PRO A 77 -8.17 -1.77 12.12
C PRO A 77 -6.76 -1.37 12.52
N ASP A 78 -5.99 -2.23 13.19
CA ASP A 78 -4.67 -1.88 13.71
C ASP A 78 -3.64 -1.69 12.59
N LEU A 79 -3.11 -0.47 12.52
CA LEU A 79 -2.04 -0.07 11.61
C LEU A 79 -0.69 0.08 12.33
N SER A 80 -0.68 0.14 13.66
CA SER A 80 0.48 0.54 14.47
C SER A 80 1.69 -0.35 14.19
N ARG A 81 1.49 -1.68 14.26
CA ARG A 81 2.55 -2.65 13.99
C ARG A 81 3.10 -2.56 12.58
N ALA A 82 2.25 -2.30 11.58
CA ALA A 82 2.71 -2.14 10.20
C ALA A 82 3.52 -0.84 10.04
N ALA A 83 3.06 0.25 10.67
CA ALA A 83 3.75 1.54 10.67
C ALA A 83 5.14 1.43 11.31
N ASP A 84 5.27 0.73 12.44
CA ASP A 84 6.56 0.49 13.10
C ASP A 84 7.54 -0.29 12.23
N ILE A 85 7.05 -1.33 11.54
CA ILE A 85 7.87 -2.12 10.61
C ILE A 85 8.34 -1.25 9.45
N VAL A 86 7.46 -0.43 8.87
CA VAL A 86 7.80 0.46 7.75
C VAL A 86 8.79 1.54 8.21
N LYS A 87 8.53 2.18 9.36
CA LYS A 87 9.43 3.19 9.95
C LYS A 87 10.83 2.63 10.18
N LYS A 88 10.93 1.43 10.78
CA LYS A 88 12.23 0.79 11.05
C LYS A 88 13.00 0.44 9.78
N LYS A 89 12.30 0.08 8.69
CA LYS A 89 12.94 -0.45 7.48
C LYS A 89 13.17 0.59 6.38
N PHE A 90 12.31 1.60 6.31
CA PHE A 90 12.26 2.58 5.22
C PHE A 90 12.32 4.04 5.73
N GLY A 91 12.33 4.26 7.04
CA GLY A 91 12.42 5.59 7.64
C GLY A 91 11.07 6.20 8.01
N SER A 92 11.11 7.24 8.83
CA SER A 92 9.91 7.96 9.32
C SER A 92 9.12 8.62 8.20
N ASP A 93 9.82 9.13 7.19
CA ASP A 93 9.20 9.95 6.15
C ASP A 93 8.34 9.09 5.22
N ILE A 94 8.88 7.95 4.76
CA ILE A 94 8.12 6.96 3.99
C ILE A 94 6.94 6.44 4.81
N MET A 95 7.13 6.16 6.11
CA MET A 95 6.02 5.76 6.97
C MET A 95 4.92 6.83 7.01
N LYS A 96 5.28 8.10 7.26
CA LYS A 96 4.33 9.20 7.37
C LYS A 96 3.59 9.45 6.07
N GLN A 97 4.28 9.36 4.93
CA GLN A 97 3.68 9.48 3.60
C GLN A 97 2.61 8.40 3.37
N LEU A 98 2.96 7.13 3.57
CA LEU A 98 2.08 6.00 3.26
C LEU A 98 0.89 5.86 4.21
N PHE A 99 1.06 6.22 5.49
CA PHE A 99 0.03 6.00 6.52
C PHE A 99 -0.81 7.25 6.81
N TYR A 100 -0.38 8.43 6.38
CA TYR A 100 -1.06 9.67 6.73
C TYR A 100 -1.14 10.68 5.57
N GLU A 101 -0.01 11.20 5.10
CA GLU A 101 -0.01 12.39 4.22
C GLU A 101 -0.72 12.13 2.89
N ASN A 102 -0.46 10.98 2.26
CA ASN A 102 -1.11 10.62 1.01
C ASN A 102 -2.61 10.40 1.21
N GLY A 103 -3.02 9.78 2.32
CA GLY A 103 -4.43 9.60 2.66
C GLY A 103 -5.16 10.94 2.86
N MET A 104 -4.54 11.87 3.57
CA MET A 104 -5.08 13.23 3.76
C MET A 104 -5.23 13.98 2.43
N ALA A 105 -4.26 13.84 1.53
CA ALA A 105 -4.33 14.47 0.22
C ALA A 105 -5.49 13.91 -0.63
N VAL A 106 -5.81 12.62 -0.53
CA VAL A 106 -7.04 12.06 -1.13
C VAL A 106 -8.29 12.70 -0.55
N LEU A 107 -8.39 12.79 0.78
CA LEU A 107 -9.56 13.37 1.46
C LEU A 107 -9.79 14.84 1.09
N GLU A 108 -8.71 15.57 0.86
CA GLU A 108 -8.75 17.00 0.51
C GLU A 108 -8.77 17.24 -1.00
N ASN A 109 -8.86 16.19 -1.82
CA ASN A 109 -8.81 16.25 -3.29
C ASN A 109 -7.58 17.03 -3.81
N ARG A 110 -6.43 16.84 -3.18
CA ARG A 110 -5.13 17.40 -3.59
C ARG A 110 -4.34 16.35 -4.37
N ILE A 111 -3.52 16.81 -5.32
CA ILE A 111 -2.59 15.95 -6.04
C ILE A 111 -1.36 15.70 -5.15
N PHE A 112 -0.89 14.45 -5.09
CA PHE A 112 0.31 14.02 -4.37
C PHE A 112 0.98 12.87 -5.13
N GLY A 113 2.25 12.61 -4.85
CA GLY A 113 2.99 11.50 -5.47
C GLY A 113 3.43 11.74 -6.92
N ARG A 114 3.98 12.93 -7.22
CA ARG A 114 4.85 13.11 -8.39
C ARG A 114 6.31 13.01 -7.99
#